data_AF-A0A7C3AWP2-F1
#
_entry.id   AF-A0A7C3AWP2-F1
#
_cell.length_a   1.000
_cell.length_b   1.000
_cell.length_c   1.000
_cell.angle_alpha   90.00
_cell.angle_beta   90.00
_cell.angle_gamma   90.00
#
_symmetry.space_group_name_H-M   'P 1'
#
loop_
_entity.id
_entity.type
_entity.pdbx_description
1 polymer ?
#
loop_
_entity_poly.entity_id
_entity_poly.type
_entity_poly.pdbx_seq_one_letter_code
_entity_poly.pdbx_strand_id
1 'polypeptide(L)'
;MLSRPTWVVSHRPTCGGHLNSVKKNHVSLSLTPLQKRSPRLRRPKRCWGYWGEKVTVKIALPKGRLLETTSALLQAADWGLEDYDESMRNYRLQSRRFTDLQAKVFNERDIPVQVAIGNYDLGICGLDWVEELSIKFTSAALVRLRDLGYGEGILCLAASRSQPVLNLEELRVEPDLIRIASEYPNLAEHLALSQRLRRFSIFPLWGAAEAYPPESATLALLSCRTEQDVLDRGLVPVNVIQNNSALLIANRSSWEQKNLSEIVESIDRQLPLSVTNRKETAAKKPAGMGYEPWQADEDTVRIALPDGHQQAPTAKLLGNAGIRVEDYPSENGNRRPAADIEGVVIKVIRPQDMPLQVANGNFDLAITGRDWLTDHLAVFPSSPATELLDLKSSKVKIVAVVSNEVPADDIFSLRQLVTRQNTPFRVASEYVNIADKYARDNHLGMYKVVPTWGATEAFLPEDADLLIENTETGRTIARHNLKIIDTLFKSTGCLIGNKDAATSPLKKERIRLIVEKLEAAVGRE
;
A
#
# COMPACT_ATOMS: atom_id res chain seq x y z
N MET A 1 -3.64 17.01 -18.92
CA MET A 1 -2.23 17.07 -18.47
C MET A 1 -2.18 16.52 -17.05
N LEU A 2 -1.90 15.23 -16.88
CA LEU A 2 -1.72 14.58 -15.59
C LEU A 2 -0.30 14.05 -15.54
N SER A 3 0.57 14.75 -14.82
CA SER A 3 1.93 14.30 -14.52
C SER A 3 1.87 13.21 -13.46
N ARG A 4 2.41 12.03 -13.81
CA ARG A 4 2.44 10.80 -13.02
C ARG A 4 3.41 10.90 -11.83
N PRO A 5 3.17 10.21 -10.70
CA PRO A 5 4.22 9.88 -9.76
C PRO A 5 5.03 8.69 -10.29
N THR A 6 6.28 8.94 -10.66
CA THR A 6 7.28 7.90 -10.93
C THR A 6 7.76 7.33 -9.60
N TRP A 7 7.36 6.09 -9.31
CA TRP A 7 7.93 5.32 -8.21
C TRP A 7 9.26 4.71 -8.68
N VAL A 8 10.33 5.00 -7.93
CA VAL A 8 11.75 4.69 -8.18
C VAL A 8 12.41 5.58 -9.24
N VAL A 9 12.90 6.74 -8.81
CA VAL A 9 13.97 7.48 -9.50
C VAL A 9 15.08 7.76 -8.51
N SER A 10 16.24 7.12 -8.70
CA SER A 10 17.48 7.55 -8.06
C SER A 10 17.77 8.98 -8.52
N HIS A 11 17.66 9.96 -7.64
CA HIS A 11 18.03 11.33 -7.96
C HIS A 11 19.57 11.43 -7.93
N ARG A 12 20.19 11.55 -9.11
CA ARG A 12 21.57 12.02 -9.21
C ARG A 12 21.57 13.56 -9.15
N PRO A 13 22.46 14.20 -8.39
CA PRO A 13 22.57 15.65 -8.42
C PRO A 13 23.13 16.10 -9.77
N THR A 14 22.40 16.96 -10.48
CA THR A 14 22.88 17.68 -11.66
C THR A 14 23.78 18.83 -11.21
N CYS A 15 25.07 18.75 -11.52
CA CYS A 15 25.99 19.88 -11.38
C CYS A 15 25.70 20.90 -12.50
N GLY A 16 25.10 22.04 -12.14
CA GLY A 16 25.05 23.22 -12.98
C GLY A 16 26.42 23.89 -13.04
N GLY A 17 27.05 23.90 -14.21
CA GLY A 17 28.28 24.64 -14.46
C GLY A 17 28.00 26.13 -14.61
N HIS A 18 28.53 26.95 -13.72
CA HIS A 18 28.73 28.37 -13.94
C HIS A 18 30.05 28.59 -14.68
N LEU A 19 29.96 29.25 -15.85
CA LEU A 19 31.11 29.86 -16.50
C LEU A 19 31.68 30.95 -15.59
N ASN A 20 32.99 30.89 -15.36
CA ASN A 20 33.80 32.12 -15.31
C ASN A 20 35.28 31.83 -15.64
N SER A 21 35.84 32.79 -16.37
CA SER A 21 37.17 32.85 -16.96
C SER A 21 38.31 32.70 -15.95
N VAL A 22 39.44 32.07 -16.34
CA VAL A 22 40.82 32.54 -16.05
C VAL A 22 41.84 31.93 -17.05
N LYS A 23 42.56 32.84 -17.71
CA LYS A 23 43.95 32.87 -18.20
C LYS A 23 44.60 31.64 -18.87
N LYS A 24 45.04 31.88 -20.11
CA LYS A 24 46.07 31.17 -20.86
C LYS A 24 47.38 31.07 -20.07
N ASN A 25 48.00 29.89 -20.09
CA ASN A 25 49.46 29.74 -20.08
C ASN A 25 49.85 28.53 -20.93
N HIS A 26 50.69 28.79 -21.93
CA HIS A 26 51.37 27.81 -22.77
C HIS A 26 52.51 27.16 -21.99
N VAL A 27 52.61 25.82 -21.98
CA VAL A 27 53.88 25.09 -21.95
C VAL A 27 53.75 23.79 -22.77
N SER A 28 54.88 23.41 -23.36
CA SER A 28 55.19 22.57 -24.51
C SER A 28 54.80 21.08 -24.50
N LEU A 29 54.47 20.60 -25.71
CA LEU A 29 54.42 19.19 -26.12
C LEU A 29 55.83 18.61 -26.24
N SER A 30 56.04 17.41 -25.68
CA SER A 30 57.10 16.50 -26.13
C SER A 30 56.51 15.08 -26.27
N LEU A 31 56.68 14.52 -27.47
CA LEU A 31 56.26 13.18 -27.88
C LEU A 31 57.37 12.18 -27.53
N THR A 32 57.02 11.06 -26.90
CA THR A 32 57.86 9.84 -26.88
C THR A 32 56.99 8.58 -27.10
N PRO A 33 57.52 7.52 -27.74
CA PRO A 33 56.72 6.49 -28.40
C PRO A 33 56.37 5.29 -27.50
N LEU A 34 55.25 4.64 -27.84
CA LEU A 34 54.77 3.37 -27.26
C LEU A 34 55.85 2.25 -27.30
N GLN A 35 56.09 1.60 -26.16
CA GLN A 35 56.63 0.24 -26.10
C GLN A 35 55.55 -0.76 -25.68
N LYS A 36 55.24 -1.70 -26.59
CA LYS A 36 54.42 -2.89 -26.34
C LYS A 36 55.09 -3.77 -25.26
N ARG A 37 54.37 -4.09 -24.19
CA ARG A 37 54.68 -5.25 -23.32
C ARG A 37 53.44 -6.13 -23.17
N SER A 38 53.55 -7.34 -23.69
CA SER A 38 52.61 -8.45 -23.55
C SER A 38 52.49 -8.91 -22.08
N PRO A 39 51.29 -9.14 -21.51
CA PRO A 39 51.16 -9.71 -20.18
C PRO A 39 51.33 -11.23 -20.23
N ARG A 40 52.25 -11.74 -19.39
CA ARG A 40 52.42 -13.17 -19.10
C ARG A 40 51.15 -13.72 -18.46
N LEU A 41 50.60 -14.81 -19.00
CA LEU A 41 49.56 -15.61 -18.35
C LEU A 41 50.07 -16.10 -16.98
N ARG A 42 49.46 -15.61 -15.90
CA ARG A 42 49.54 -16.25 -14.58
C ARG A 42 48.46 -17.31 -14.51
N ARG A 43 48.88 -18.57 -14.36
CA ARG A 43 48.00 -19.70 -14.00
C ARG A 43 47.26 -19.37 -12.69
N PRO A 44 45.94 -19.62 -12.59
CA PRO A 44 45.23 -19.37 -11.34
C PRO A 44 45.75 -20.35 -10.27
N LYS A 45 46.20 -19.78 -9.14
CA LYS A 45 46.48 -20.54 -7.93
C LYS A 45 45.16 -21.16 -7.46
N ARG A 46 45.17 -22.47 -7.22
CA ARG A 46 44.12 -23.18 -6.48
C ARG A 46 43.90 -22.46 -5.14
N CYS A 47 42.78 -21.78 -4.99
CA CYS A 47 42.33 -21.32 -3.68
C CYS A 47 41.67 -22.51 -2.98
N TRP A 48 42.34 -22.97 -1.93
CA TRP A 48 41.83 -23.92 -0.97
C TRP A 48 40.59 -23.35 -0.28
N GLY A 49 39.64 -24.23 0.01
CA GLY A 49 38.32 -23.89 0.54
C GLY A 49 38.37 -23.04 1.79
N TYR A 50 37.56 -21.97 1.78
CA TYR A 50 37.09 -21.35 2.99
C TYR A 50 35.99 -22.24 3.56
N TRP A 51 36.16 -22.59 4.84
CA TRP A 51 35.14 -23.20 5.67
C TRP A 51 33.91 -22.29 5.68
N GLY A 52 32.74 -22.89 5.44
CA GLY A 52 31.50 -22.18 5.08
C GLY A 52 31.03 -21.23 6.16
N GLU A 53 30.98 -19.94 5.83
CA GLU A 53 29.99 -19.05 6.43
C GLU A 53 28.61 -19.61 6.08
N LYS A 54 27.86 -20.03 7.10
CA LYS A 54 26.47 -20.44 6.94
C LYS A 54 25.68 -19.24 6.40
N VAL A 55 25.27 -19.32 5.14
CA VAL A 55 24.52 -18.25 4.48
C VAL A 55 23.11 -18.24 5.07
N THR A 56 22.77 -17.17 5.78
CA THR A 56 21.41 -16.97 6.30
C THR A 56 20.41 -16.87 5.15
N VAL A 57 19.31 -17.61 5.26
CA VAL A 57 18.17 -17.54 4.35
C VAL A 57 17.07 -16.71 4.99
N LYS A 58 16.55 -15.73 4.26
CA LYS A 58 15.46 -14.87 4.71
C LYS A 58 14.18 -15.19 3.95
N ILE A 59 13.09 -15.44 4.67
CA ILE A 59 11.77 -15.71 4.08
C ILE A 59 10.71 -14.72 4.58
N ALA A 60 9.93 -14.19 3.65
CA ALA A 60 8.80 -13.32 3.93
C ALA A 60 7.50 -14.15 3.94
N LEU A 61 6.79 -14.16 5.07
CA LEU A 61 5.56 -14.92 5.28
C LEU A 61 4.33 -14.01 5.31
N PRO A 62 3.15 -14.47 4.85
CA PRO A 62 1.96 -13.65 4.78
C PRO A 62 1.23 -13.54 6.12
N LYS A 63 0.67 -12.35 6.39
CA LYS A 63 -0.41 -12.15 7.36
C LYS A 63 -1.78 -12.23 6.66
N GLY A 64 -2.86 -12.21 7.44
CA GLY A 64 -4.22 -12.11 6.92
C GLY A 64 -4.70 -13.43 6.32
N ARG A 65 -5.34 -13.38 5.14
CA ARG A 65 -6.12 -14.52 4.60
C ARG A 65 -5.31 -15.80 4.36
N LEU A 66 -3.99 -15.70 4.15
CA LEU A 66 -3.12 -16.85 3.90
C LEU A 66 -2.44 -17.36 5.18
N LEU A 67 -2.54 -16.65 6.31
CA LEU A 67 -1.77 -16.93 7.52
C LEU A 67 -2.05 -18.34 8.05
N GLU A 68 -3.32 -18.67 8.29
CA GLU A 68 -3.71 -19.96 8.91
C GLU A 68 -3.23 -21.15 8.07
N THR A 69 -3.51 -21.14 6.76
CA THR A 69 -3.13 -22.24 5.88
C THR A 69 -1.62 -22.32 5.67
N THR A 70 -0.92 -21.18 5.59
CA THR A 70 0.55 -21.16 5.52
C THR A 70 1.16 -21.69 6.81
N SER A 71 0.62 -21.32 7.97
CA SER A 71 1.07 -21.83 9.27
C SER A 71 0.92 -23.35 9.36
N ALA A 72 -0.24 -23.88 8.97
CA ALA A 72 -0.49 -25.33 8.93
C ALA A 72 0.48 -26.06 8.00
N LEU A 73 0.77 -25.50 6.80
CA LEU A 73 1.75 -26.05 5.87
C LEU A 73 3.16 -26.11 6.48
N LEU A 74 3.62 -25.01 7.08
CA LEU A 74 4.96 -24.93 7.65
C LEU A 74 5.10 -25.79 8.93
N GLN A 75 4.01 -25.96 9.68
CA GLN A 75 3.95 -26.89 10.80
C GLN A 75 4.05 -28.35 10.32
N ALA A 76 3.32 -28.73 9.27
CA ALA A 76 3.41 -30.06 8.67
C ALA A 76 4.80 -30.33 8.06
N ALA A 77 5.46 -29.29 7.54
CA ALA A 77 6.83 -29.35 7.07
C ALA A 77 7.87 -29.34 8.21
N ASP A 78 7.45 -29.33 9.49
CA ASP A 78 8.30 -29.33 10.68
C ASP A 78 9.28 -28.16 10.72
N TRP A 79 8.84 -26.95 10.36
CA TRP A 79 9.70 -25.77 10.43
C TRP A 79 9.91 -25.29 11.88
N GLY A 80 9.02 -25.66 12.80
CA GLY A 80 9.09 -25.25 14.21
C GLY A 80 9.08 -23.73 14.39
N LEU A 81 8.22 -23.03 13.64
CA LEU A 81 7.99 -21.60 13.79
C LEU A 81 7.03 -21.35 14.95
N GLU A 82 7.62 -21.06 16.11
CA GLU A 82 6.98 -20.50 17.32
C GLU A 82 5.97 -19.40 16.98
N ASP A 83 4.72 -19.42 17.49
CA ASP A 83 3.85 -18.24 17.51
C ASP A 83 3.49 -17.63 16.13
N TYR A 84 3.55 -18.41 15.04
CA TYR A 84 3.04 -17.97 13.73
C TYR A 84 1.53 -18.22 13.62
N ASP A 85 0.76 -17.37 14.31
CA ASP A 85 -0.70 -17.40 14.34
C ASP A 85 -1.31 -15.98 14.38
N GLU A 86 -2.64 -15.86 14.43
CA GLU A 86 -3.34 -14.56 14.44
C GLU A 86 -3.08 -13.71 15.69
N SER A 87 -2.64 -14.33 16.79
CA SER A 87 -2.35 -13.66 18.07
C SER A 87 -0.94 -13.08 18.15
N MET A 88 -0.12 -13.31 17.10
CA MET A 88 1.27 -12.91 17.07
C MET A 88 1.44 -11.40 17.33
N ARG A 89 2.42 -11.08 18.17
CA ARG A 89 2.84 -9.69 18.44
C ARG A 89 4.25 -9.39 17.95
N ASN A 90 5.02 -10.44 17.70
CA ASN A 90 6.35 -10.34 17.12
C ASN A 90 6.28 -10.83 15.68
N TYR A 91 6.59 -9.95 14.73
CA TYR A 91 6.60 -10.27 13.31
C TYR A 91 7.87 -11.02 12.87
N ARG A 92 8.86 -11.17 13.76
CA ARG A 92 10.09 -11.93 13.51
C ARG A 92 10.00 -13.31 14.14
N LEU A 93 10.25 -14.33 13.33
CA LEU A 93 10.12 -15.73 13.70
C LEU A 93 11.46 -16.45 13.44
N GLN A 94 11.78 -17.40 14.31
CA GLN A 94 12.97 -18.25 14.19
C GLN A 94 12.54 -19.69 14.01
N SER A 95 13.15 -20.38 13.05
CA SER A 95 12.88 -21.80 12.81
C SER A 95 13.74 -22.65 13.74
N ARG A 96 13.12 -23.62 14.42
CA ARG A 96 13.86 -24.63 15.20
C ARG A 96 14.59 -25.64 14.32
N ARG A 97 14.03 -25.96 13.15
CA ARG A 97 14.61 -26.91 12.19
C ARG A 97 15.70 -26.27 11.35
N PHE A 98 15.41 -25.12 10.76
CA PHE A 98 16.36 -24.39 9.91
C PHE A 98 17.01 -23.27 10.73
N THR A 99 18.10 -23.60 11.44
CA THR A 99 18.76 -22.65 12.35
C THR A 99 19.28 -21.38 11.67
N ASP A 100 19.48 -21.43 10.35
CA ASP A 100 20.00 -20.33 9.55
C ASP A 100 18.88 -19.61 8.77
N LEU A 101 17.60 -19.92 9.07
CA LEU A 101 16.43 -19.29 8.47
C LEU A 101 15.88 -18.19 9.37
N GLN A 102 15.78 -16.98 8.82
CA GLN A 102 15.07 -15.86 9.42
C GLN A 102 13.74 -15.67 8.71
N ALA A 103 12.64 -15.86 9.43
CA ALA A 103 11.31 -15.61 8.91
C ALA A 103 10.78 -14.27 9.43
N LYS A 104 10.13 -13.50 8.56
CA LYS A 104 9.39 -12.31 8.96
C LYS A 104 8.01 -12.29 8.32
N VAL A 105 7.01 -11.90 9.08
CA VAL A 105 5.63 -11.80 8.62
C VAL A 105 5.32 -10.40 8.09
N PHE A 106 4.68 -10.33 6.92
CA PHE A 106 4.39 -9.11 6.17
C PHE A 106 2.93 -9.07 5.70
N ASN A 107 2.47 -7.88 5.30
CA ASN A 107 1.30 -7.79 4.42
C ASN A 107 1.60 -8.51 3.10
N GLU A 108 0.64 -9.26 2.55
CA GLU A 108 0.82 -9.96 1.26
C GLU A 108 1.33 -9.02 0.16
N ARG A 109 0.87 -7.75 0.17
CA ARG A 109 1.29 -6.71 -0.78
C ARG A 109 2.76 -6.33 -0.69
N ASP A 110 3.36 -6.43 0.50
CA ASP A 110 4.78 -6.12 0.74
C ASP A 110 5.72 -7.22 0.25
N ILE A 111 5.30 -8.48 0.36
CA ILE A 111 6.15 -9.66 0.12
C ILE A 111 6.83 -9.66 -1.25
N PRO A 112 6.11 -9.49 -2.39
CA PRO A 112 6.78 -9.52 -3.69
C PRO A 112 7.74 -8.35 -3.86
N VAL A 113 7.47 -7.19 -3.26
CA VAL A 113 8.39 -6.03 -3.27
C VAL A 113 9.67 -6.39 -2.53
N GLN A 114 9.56 -6.89 -1.30
CA GLN A 114 10.69 -7.24 -0.43
C GLN A 114 11.58 -8.33 -1.03
N VAL A 115 10.98 -9.32 -1.69
CA VAL A 115 11.71 -10.37 -2.41
C VAL A 115 12.37 -9.81 -3.68
N ALA A 116 11.64 -9.01 -4.49
CA ALA A 116 12.18 -8.47 -5.74
C ALA A 116 13.38 -7.52 -5.53
N ILE A 117 13.40 -6.74 -4.45
CA ILE A 117 14.53 -5.86 -4.12
C ILE A 117 15.70 -6.58 -3.45
N GLY A 118 15.52 -7.86 -3.07
CA GLY A 118 16.56 -8.71 -2.48
C GLY A 118 16.73 -8.56 -0.96
N ASN A 119 15.78 -7.95 -0.26
CA ASN A 119 15.78 -7.95 1.20
C ASN A 119 15.50 -9.36 1.76
N TYR A 120 14.69 -10.13 1.02
CA TYR A 120 14.33 -11.52 1.34
C TYR A 120 14.66 -12.43 0.17
N ASP A 121 15.07 -13.65 0.48
CA ASP A 121 15.44 -14.66 -0.51
C ASP A 121 14.21 -15.39 -1.06
N LEU A 122 13.25 -15.64 -0.18
CA LEU A 122 12.00 -16.35 -0.46
C LEU A 122 10.81 -15.55 0.06
N GLY A 123 9.63 -15.81 -0.50
CA GLY A 123 8.37 -15.29 0.03
C GLY A 123 7.17 -16.12 -0.36
N ILE A 124 6.11 -16.08 0.46
CA ILE A 124 4.81 -16.69 0.16
C ILE A 124 3.76 -15.59 0.07
N CYS A 125 3.12 -15.43 -1.10
CA CYS A 125 2.07 -14.44 -1.31
C CYS A 125 1.09 -14.89 -2.40
N GLY A 126 -0.04 -14.18 -2.54
CA GLY A 126 -0.96 -14.41 -3.65
C GLY A 126 -0.36 -14.09 -5.02
N LEU A 127 -0.74 -14.87 -6.04
CA LEU A 127 -0.36 -14.64 -7.45
C LEU A 127 -0.78 -13.25 -7.95
N ASP A 128 -1.91 -12.72 -7.50
CA ASP A 128 -2.38 -11.36 -7.77
C ASP A 128 -1.34 -10.29 -7.42
N TRP A 129 -0.70 -10.37 -6.25
CA TRP A 129 0.34 -9.42 -5.86
C TRP A 129 1.65 -9.58 -6.64
N VAL A 130 1.95 -10.81 -7.07
CA VAL A 130 3.11 -11.09 -7.94
C VAL A 130 2.89 -10.47 -9.32
N GLU A 131 1.68 -10.59 -9.89
CA GLU A 131 1.32 -10.00 -11.18
C GLU A 131 1.27 -8.45 -11.11
N GLU A 132 0.67 -7.90 -10.05
CA GLU A 132 0.61 -6.46 -9.81
C GLU A 132 1.99 -5.80 -9.83
N LEU A 133 3.00 -6.45 -9.23
CA LEU A 133 4.38 -6.00 -9.27
C LEU A 133 5.02 -6.20 -10.65
N SER A 134 4.86 -7.41 -11.22
CA SER A 134 5.56 -7.83 -12.45
C SER A 134 5.14 -7.02 -13.68
N ILE A 135 3.89 -6.59 -13.75
CA ILE A 135 3.37 -5.76 -14.85
C ILE A 135 4.04 -4.39 -14.88
N LYS A 136 4.26 -3.78 -13.71
CA LYS A 136 4.92 -2.48 -13.61
C LYS A 136 6.44 -2.58 -13.73
N PHE A 137 7.01 -3.63 -13.14
CA PHE A 137 8.46 -3.83 -13.06
C PHE A 137 8.84 -5.14 -13.75
N THR A 138 8.82 -5.14 -15.08
CA THR A 138 9.11 -6.34 -15.90
C THR A 138 10.51 -6.91 -15.65
N SER A 139 11.45 -6.08 -15.20
CA SER A 139 12.82 -6.48 -14.82
C SER A 139 12.99 -6.81 -13.34
N ALA A 140 11.89 -6.96 -12.58
CA ALA A 140 11.97 -7.35 -11.18
C ALA A 140 12.71 -8.69 -11.02
N ALA A 141 13.60 -8.76 -10.03
CA ALA A 141 14.39 -9.96 -9.76
C ALA A 141 13.57 -11.01 -9.01
N LEU A 142 12.40 -11.38 -9.54
CA LEU A 142 11.45 -12.29 -8.93
C LEU A 142 11.30 -13.55 -9.78
N VAL A 143 11.31 -14.71 -9.14
CA VAL A 143 11.17 -16.03 -9.75
C VAL A 143 9.97 -16.73 -9.09
N ARG A 144 9.05 -17.26 -9.90
CA ARG A 144 7.93 -18.07 -9.43
C ARG A 144 8.42 -19.52 -9.28
N LEU A 145 8.37 -20.06 -8.07
CA LEU A 145 8.88 -21.41 -7.79
C LEU A 145 7.76 -22.45 -7.82
N ARG A 146 6.73 -22.24 -6.99
CA ARG A 146 5.68 -23.24 -6.73
C ARG A 146 4.34 -22.60 -6.44
N ASP A 147 3.30 -23.12 -7.08
CA ASP A 147 1.92 -22.97 -6.60
C ASP A 147 1.73 -23.89 -5.40
N LEU A 148 1.22 -23.35 -4.30
CA LEU A 148 1.06 -24.08 -3.04
C LEU A 148 -0.31 -24.78 -2.94
N GLY A 149 -1.20 -24.62 -3.91
CA GLY A 149 -2.49 -25.32 -3.99
C GLY A 149 -3.50 -24.92 -2.90
N TYR A 150 -3.32 -23.75 -2.29
CA TYR A 150 -4.26 -23.14 -1.35
C TYR A 150 -4.34 -21.63 -1.58
N GLY A 151 -5.22 -20.95 -0.83
CA GLY A 151 -5.42 -19.51 -1.00
C GLY A 151 -6.23 -19.18 -2.25
N GLU A 152 -6.99 -20.18 -2.74
CA GLU A 152 -7.83 -20.13 -3.92
C GLU A 152 -8.75 -18.91 -3.90
N GLY A 153 -8.81 -18.25 -5.04
CA GLY A 153 -9.68 -17.12 -5.29
C GLY A 153 -9.73 -16.76 -6.75
N ILE A 154 -10.44 -15.69 -7.05
CA ILE A 154 -10.54 -15.10 -8.37
C ILE A 154 -10.15 -13.63 -8.29
N LEU A 155 -9.41 -13.17 -9.28
CA LEU A 155 -9.27 -11.75 -9.57
C LEU A 155 -10.33 -11.41 -10.62
N CYS A 156 -11.27 -10.54 -10.29
CA CYS A 156 -12.38 -10.21 -11.18
C CYS A 156 -12.59 -8.71 -11.32
N LEU A 157 -12.98 -8.31 -12.53
CA LEU A 157 -13.57 -7.01 -12.81
C LEU A 157 -15.07 -7.12 -12.57
N ALA A 158 -15.63 -6.28 -11.71
CA ALA A 158 -17.02 -6.34 -11.29
C ALA A 158 -17.69 -4.96 -11.39
N ALA A 159 -18.97 -4.96 -11.72
CA ALA A 159 -19.82 -3.77 -11.77
C ALA A 159 -20.90 -3.84 -10.67
N SER A 160 -21.57 -2.73 -10.39
CA SER A 160 -22.70 -2.77 -9.47
C SER A 160 -23.88 -3.54 -10.07
N ARG A 161 -24.61 -4.29 -9.24
CA ARG A 161 -25.84 -5.00 -9.66
C ARG A 161 -26.96 -4.05 -10.11
N SER A 162 -26.90 -2.79 -9.71
CA SER A 162 -27.92 -1.78 -10.04
C SER A 162 -27.66 -1.03 -11.35
N GLN A 163 -26.48 -1.21 -11.95
CA GLN A 163 -26.22 -0.75 -13.31
C GLN A 163 -26.65 -1.84 -14.31
N PRO A 164 -27.01 -1.46 -15.55
CA PRO A 164 -27.13 -2.43 -16.63
C PRO A 164 -25.86 -3.29 -16.66
N VAL A 165 -26.00 -4.60 -16.80
CA VAL A 165 -24.86 -5.51 -16.82
C VAL A 165 -24.01 -5.18 -18.04
N LEU A 166 -22.97 -4.36 -17.84
CA LEU A 166 -22.01 -4.02 -18.88
C LEU A 166 -21.14 -5.25 -19.13
N ASN A 167 -21.34 -5.91 -20.26
CA ASN A 167 -20.36 -6.89 -20.74
C ASN A 167 -19.14 -6.18 -21.35
N LEU A 168 -18.08 -6.94 -21.63
CA LEU A 168 -16.83 -6.37 -22.15
C LEU A 168 -16.99 -5.65 -23.50
N GLU A 169 -17.92 -6.07 -24.35
CA GLU A 169 -18.13 -5.42 -25.64
C GLU A 169 -18.84 -4.06 -25.48
N GLU A 170 -19.79 -3.98 -24.55
CA GLU A 170 -20.44 -2.71 -24.19
C GLU A 170 -19.43 -1.72 -23.57
N LEU A 171 -18.55 -2.18 -22.68
CA LEU A 171 -17.49 -1.35 -22.11
C LEU A 171 -16.52 -0.76 -23.15
N ARG A 172 -16.31 -1.44 -24.29
CA ARG A 172 -15.42 -0.93 -25.36
C ARG A 172 -16.00 0.23 -26.14
N VAL A 173 -17.33 0.29 -26.22
CA VAL A 173 -18.06 1.32 -26.96
C VAL A 173 -18.65 2.39 -26.06
N GLU A 174 -18.51 2.25 -24.74
CA GLU A 174 -18.92 3.24 -23.74
C GLU A 174 -18.33 4.63 -24.05
N PRO A 175 -19.19 5.64 -24.33
CA PRO A 175 -18.74 7.00 -24.59
C PRO A 175 -18.18 7.72 -23.36
N ASP A 176 -18.65 7.37 -22.17
CA ASP A 176 -18.28 8.03 -20.93
C ASP A 176 -16.96 7.52 -20.33
N LEU A 177 -16.46 8.23 -19.33
CA LEU A 177 -15.23 7.85 -18.64
C LEU A 177 -15.48 6.63 -17.75
N ILE A 178 -14.83 5.51 -18.07
CA ILE A 178 -14.85 4.31 -17.23
C ILE A 178 -13.87 4.49 -16.08
N ARG A 179 -14.39 4.64 -14.87
CA ARG A 179 -13.58 4.69 -13.64
C ARG A 179 -13.41 3.28 -13.09
N ILE A 180 -12.17 2.83 -12.92
CA ILE A 180 -11.86 1.51 -12.35
C ILE A 180 -11.21 1.69 -10.98
N ALA A 181 -11.94 1.33 -9.93
CA ALA A 181 -11.47 1.30 -8.55
C ALA A 181 -10.69 0.00 -8.28
N SER A 182 -9.48 0.09 -7.72
CA SER A 182 -8.65 -1.10 -7.52
C SER A 182 -7.54 -0.93 -6.48
N GLU A 183 -7.32 -1.96 -5.66
CA GLU A 183 -6.08 -2.12 -4.87
C GLU A 183 -4.88 -2.52 -5.74
N TYR A 184 -5.15 -2.94 -6.97
CA TYR A 184 -4.21 -3.39 -8.01
C TYR A 184 -4.20 -2.41 -9.18
N PRO A 185 -3.65 -1.19 -9.02
CA PRO A 185 -3.71 -0.17 -10.07
C PRO A 185 -2.96 -0.55 -11.34
N ASN A 186 -1.85 -1.31 -11.26
CA ASN A 186 -1.09 -1.68 -12.44
C ASN A 186 -1.82 -2.75 -13.25
N LEU A 187 -2.41 -3.75 -12.57
CA LEU A 187 -3.30 -4.73 -13.19
C LEU A 187 -4.53 -4.05 -13.81
N ALA A 188 -5.15 -3.11 -13.10
CA ALA A 188 -6.32 -2.39 -13.61
C ALA A 188 -6.00 -1.59 -14.88
N GLU A 189 -4.86 -0.87 -14.91
CA GLU A 189 -4.40 -0.15 -16.10
C GLU A 189 -4.10 -1.12 -17.26
N HIS A 190 -3.35 -2.19 -16.98
CA HIS A 190 -3.02 -3.21 -17.97
C HIS A 190 -4.28 -3.84 -18.57
N LEU A 191 -5.25 -4.18 -17.73
CA LEU A 191 -6.52 -4.76 -18.16
C LEU A 191 -7.31 -3.78 -19.01
N ALA A 192 -7.46 -2.53 -18.59
CA ALA A 192 -8.15 -1.51 -19.37
C ALA A 192 -7.54 -1.33 -20.77
N LEU A 193 -6.20 -1.31 -20.86
CA LEU A 193 -5.47 -1.25 -22.12
C LEU A 193 -5.67 -2.52 -22.96
N SER A 194 -5.54 -3.70 -22.36
CA SER A 194 -5.72 -4.99 -23.04
C SER A 194 -7.13 -5.17 -23.60
N GLN A 195 -8.14 -4.65 -22.89
CA GLN A 195 -9.54 -4.66 -23.30
C GLN A 195 -9.89 -3.52 -24.26
N ARG A 196 -8.92 -2.65 -24.60
CA ARG A 196 -9.09 -1.51 -25.51
C ARG A 196 -10.18 -0.54 -25.05
N LEU A 197 -10.29 -0.30 -23.74
CA LEU A 197 -11.18 0.72 -23.20
C LEU A 197 -10.73 2.10 -23.72
N ARG A 198 -11.64 2.83 -24.37
CA ARG A 198 -11.30 4.09 -25.07
C ARG A 198 -10.98 5.23 -24.11
N ARG A 199 -11.77 5.32 -23.03
CA ARG A 199 -11.70 6.38 -22.02
C ARG A 199 -11.81 5.75 -20.66
N PHE A 200 -10.67 5.62 -19.98
CA PHE A 200 -10.65 5.08 -18.63
C PHE A 200 -9.75 5.90 -17.72
N SER A 201 -10.00 5.80 -16.42
CA SER A 201 -9.10 6.27 -15.37
C SER A 201 -9.03 5.23 -14.27
N ILE A 202 -7.82 4.96 -13.79
CA ILE A 202 -7.61 4.06 -12.65
C ILE A 202 -7.70 4.86 -11.36
N PHE A 203 -8.50 4.38 -10.43
CA PHE A 203 -8.60 4.91 -9.08
C PHE A 203 -7.89 3.94 -8.12
N PRO A 204 -6.63 4.23 -7.72
CA PRO A 204 -5.89 3.40 -6.79
C PRO A 204 -6.49 3.50 -5.40
N LEU A 205 -6.60 2.35 -4.73
CA LEU A 205 -7.19 2.22 -3.40
C LEU A 205 -6.25 1.60 -2.38
N TRP A 206 -6.49 1.94 -1.12
CA TRP A 206 -5.92 1.23 0.01
C TRP A 206 -6.71 -0.04 0.38
N GLY A 207 -7.97 -0.13 0.00
CA GLY A 207 -8.82 -1.27 0.32
C GLY A 207 -10.27 -1.09 -0.12
N ALA A 208 -11.07 -2.13 0.05
CA ALA A 208 -12.53 -2.09 -0.06
C ALA A 208 -13.04 -1.56 -1.42
N ALA A 209 -12.43 -2.04 -2.51
CA ALA A 209 -12.80 -1.63 -3.87
C ALA A 209 -14.29 -1.84 -4.17
N GLU A 210 -14.94 -2.79 -3.51
CA GLU A 210 -16.38 -3.05 -3.66
C GLU A 210 -17.28 -1.88 -3.23
N ALA A 211 -16.80 -0.97 -2.38
CA ALA A 211 -17.59 0.16 -1.90
C ALA A 211 -17.78 1.26 -2.97
N TYR A 212 -17.01 1.24 -4.07
CA TYR A 212 -16.95 2.35 -5.02
C TYR A 212 -18.04 2.30 -6.10
N PRO A 213 -18.32 1.16 -6.76
CA PRO A 213 -19.39 1.10 -7.74
C PRO A 213 -20.79 1.17 -7.12
N PRO A 214 -21.77 1.85 -7.75
CA PRO A 214 -21.65 2.52 -9.06
C PRO A 214 -21.32 4.02 -9.00
N GLU A 215 -21.38 4.66 -7.82
CA GLU A 215 -21.41 6.12 -7.74
C GLU A 215 -20.06 6.79 -7.95
N SER A 216 -18.99 6.16 -7.44
CA SER A 216 -17.64 6.74 -7.46
C SER A 216 -16.72 6.05 -8.46
N ALA A 217 -17.13 4.87 -8.94
CA ALA A 217 -16.45 4.10 -9.97
C ALA A 217 -17.45 3.32 -10.83
N THR A 218 -17.12 3.09 -12.10
CA THR A 218 -17.90 2.23 -12.99
C THR A 218 -17.65 0.76 -12.67
N LEU A 219 -16.38 0.43 -12.43
CA LEU A 219 -15.91 -0.94 -12.21
C LEU A 219 -15.03 -0.99 -10.98
N ALA A 220 -15.00 -2.14 -10.33
CA ALA A 220 -14.02 -2.49 -9.32
C ALA A 220 -13.21 -3.71 -9.77
N LEU A 221 -11.89 -3.63 -9.69
CA LEU A 221 -11.00 -4.78 -9.81
C LEU A 221 -10.66 -5.26 -8.40
N LEU A 222 -11.04 -6.48 -8.07
CA LEU A 222 -10.94 -7.01 -6.71
C LEU A 222 -10.66 -8.52 -6.70
N SER A 223 -10.05 -8.96 -5.60
CA SER A 223 -9.75 -10.36 -5.31
C SER A 223 -10.82 -10.92 -4.36
N CYS A 224 -11.47 -12.00 -4.75
CA CYS A 224 -12.56 -12.67 -4.03
C CYS A 224 -12.28 -14.17 -3.92
N ARG A 225 -12.90 -14.90 -2.98
CA ARG A 225 -12.72 -16.37 -2.92
C ARG A 225 -13.50 -17.04 -4.03
N THR A 226 -14.70 -16.54 -4.34
CA THR A 226 -15.59 -17.08 -5.36
C THR A 226 -16.35 -15.97 -6.08
N GLU A 227 -17.00 -16.29 -7.20
CA GLU A 227 -17.96 -15.36 -7.84
C GLU A 227 -19.16 -15.06 -6.91
N GLN A 228 -19.54 -16.00 -6.04
CA GLN A 228 -20.61 -15.77 -5.07
C GLN A 228 -20.21 -14.69 -4.06
N ASP A 229 -18.95 -14.62 -3.64
CA ASP A 229 -18.46 -13.54 -2.77
C ASP A 229 -18.61 -12.16 -3.43
N VAL A 230 -18.49 -12.08 -4.77
CA VAL A 230 -18.68 -10.83 -5.53
C VAL A 230 -20.16 -10.42 -5.47
N LEU A 231 -21.07 -11.38 -5.64
CA LEU A 231 -22.51 -11.18 -5.53
C LEU A 231 -22.94 -10.77 -4.12
N ASP A 232 -22.34 -11.38 -3.09
CA ASP A 232 -22.63 -11.08 -1.68
C ASP A 232 -22.21 -9.65 -1.32
N ARG A 233 -21.22 -9.07 -2.03
CA ARG A 233 -20.82 -7.66 -1.94
C ARG A 233 -21.70 -6.70 -2.77
N GLY A 234 -22.78 -7.19 -3.37
CA GLY A 234 -23.70 -6.39 -4.19
C GLY A 234 -23.16 -6.04 -5.58
N LEU A 235 -22.13 -6.74 -6.04
CA LEU A 235 -21.53 -6.56 -7.36
C LEU A 235 -21.88 -7.74 -8.28
N VAL A 236 -21.64 -7.58 -9.57
CA VAL A 236 -21.78 -8.64 -10.58
C VAL A 236 -20.44 -8.77 -11.31
N PRO A 237 -19.87 -10.00 -11.40
CA PRO A 237 -18.68 -10.24 -12.22
C PRO A 237 -18.94 -9.86 -13.68
N VAL A 238 -18.12 -8.97 -14.22
CA VAL A 238 -18.09 -8.62 -15.64
C VAL A 238 -17.10 -9.50 -16.38
N ASN A 239 -15.94 -9.73 -15.77
CA ASN A 239 -14.88 -10.55 -16.32
C ASN A 239 -14.04 -11.16 -15.20
N VAL A 240 -13.96 -12.49 -15.16
CA VAL A 240 -13.02 -13.22 -14.30
C VAL A 240 -11.68 -13.28 -15.04
N ILE A 241 -10.68 -12.59 -14.50
CA ILE A 241 -9.40 -12.37 -15.17
C ILE A 241 -8.49 -13.58 -15.01
N GLN A 242 -8.38 -14.07 -13.77
CA GLN A 242 -7.57 -15.23 -13.44
C GLN A 242 -8.01 -15.84 -12.12
N ASN A 243 -7.72 -17.13 -11.96
CA ASN A 243 -7.68 -17.75 -10.64
C ASN A 243 -6.45 -17.27 -9.90
N ASN A 244 -6.56 -17.17 -8.58
CA ASN A 244 -5.51 -16.75 -7.68
C ASN A 244 -5.24 -17.86 -6.67
N SER A 245 -3.96 -18.11 -6.38
CA SER A 245 -3.49 -19.08 -5.41
C SER A 245 -2.29 -18.52 -4.67
N ALA A 246 -1.93 -19.14 -3.54
CA ALA A 246 -0.70 -18.84 -2.83
C ALA A 246 0.50 -19.39 -3.60
N LEU A 247 1.53 -18.55 -3.78
CA LEU A 247 2.71 -18.84 -4.56
C LEU A 247 3.97 -18.67 -3.71
N LEU A 248 4.86 -19.66 -3.77
CA LEU A 248 6.24 -19.51 -3.32
C LEU A 248 7.06 -18.81 -4.41
N ILE A 249 7.66 -17.69 -4.04
CA ILE A 249 8.52 -16.87 -4.90
C ILE A 249 9.93 -16.79 -4.32
N ALA A 250 10.90 -16.48 -5.19
CA ALA A 250 12.28 -16.25 -4.81
C ALA A 250 12.87 -15.02 -5.47
N ASN A 251 13.86 -14.42 -4.82
CA ASN A 251 14.74 -13.46 -5.48
C ASN A 251 15.61 -14.21 -6.49
N ARG A 252 15.76 -13.67 -7.71
CA ARG A 252 16.54 -14.30 -8.78
C ARG A 252 18.00 -14.52 -8.40
N SER A 253 18.66 -13.52 -7.82
CA SER A 253 20.05 -13.63 -7.40
C SER A 253 20.22 -14.63 -6.28
N SER A 254 19.31 -14.63 -5.30
CA SER A 254 19.33 -15.61 -4.20
C SER A 254 19.09 -17.03 -4.70
N TRP A 255 18.16 -17.22 -5.64
CA TRP A 255 17.88 -18.51 -6.27
C TRP A 255 19.10 -19.08 -7.02
N GLU A 256 19.88 -18.21 -7.66
CA GLU A 256 21.08 -18.60 -8.41
C GLU A 256 22.31 -18.85 -7.52
N GLN A 257 22.38 -18.22 -6.33
CA GLN A 257 23.61 -18.17 -5.52
C GLN A 257 23.51 -18.94 -4.19
N LYS A 258 22.31 -19.09 -3.61
CA LYS A 258 22.11 -19.75 -2.31
C LYS A 258 21.59 -21.17 -2.51
N ASN A 259 21.96 -22.09 -1.61
CA ASN A 259 21.34 -23.40 -1.57
C ASN A 259 19.99 -23.32 -0.83
N LEU A 260 18.90 -23.29 -1.59
CA LEU A 260 17.52 -23.21 -1.08
C LEU A 260 16.78 -24.56 -1.18
N SER A 261 17.46 -25.62 -1.62
CA SER A 261 16.84 -26.89 -2.00
C SER A 261 16.12 -27.55 -0.83
N GLU A 262 16.74 -27.63 0.34
CA GLU A 262 16.14 -28.30 1.51
C GLU A 262 14.84 -27.60 1.97
N ILE A 263 14.83 -26.26 1.94
CA ILE A 263 13.68 -25.44 2.32
C ILE A 263 12.53 -25.69 1.32
N VAL A 264 12.81 -25.59 0.02
CA VAL A 264 11.81 -25.81 -1.03
C VAL A 264 11.29 -27.25 -1.01
N GLU A 265 12.17 -28.24 -0.90
CA GLU A 265 11.80 -29.66 -0.81
C GLU A 265 10.97 -29.98 0.44
N SER A 266 11.18 -29.26 1.55
CA SER A 266 10.37 -29.44 2.75
C SER A 266 8.92 -29.00 2.54
N ILE A 267 8.71 -27.96 1.74
CA ILE A 267 7.37 -27.48 1.34
C ILE A 267 6.79 -28.44 0.31
N ASP A 268 7.54 -28.75 -0.76
CA ASP A 268 7.08 -29.61 -1.86
C ASP A 268 6.57 -30.98 -1.37
N ARG A 269 7.19 -31.54 -0.31
CA ARG A 269 6.77 -32.81 0.31
C ARG A 269 5.38 -32.77 0.95
N GLN A 270 4.92 -31.60 1.38
CA GLN A 270 3.62 -31.41 2.02
C GLN A 270 2.54 -31.01 1.03
N LEU A 271 2.92 -30.59 -0.18
CA LEU A 271 1.95 -30.25 -1.21
C LEU A 271 1.23 -31.52 -1.68
N PRO A 272 -0.10 -31.50 -1.80
CA PRO A 272 -0.83 -32.65 -2.30
C PRO A 272 -0.35 -32.99 -3.72
N LEU A 273 -0.05 -34.27 -3.97
CA LEU A 273 0.09 -34.79 -5.33
C LEU A 273 -1.21 -34.48 -6.06
N SER A 274 -1.16 -33.55 -7.02
CA SER A 274 -2.31 -32.95 -7.72
C SER A 274 -3.60 -33.78 -7.64
N VAL A 275 -4.57 -33.33 -6.86
CA VAL A 275 -5.95 -33.79 -6.97
C VAL A 275 -6.80 -32.60 -7.38
N THR A 276 -7.06 -32.51 -8.69
CA THR A 276 -8.25 -31.84 -9.20
C THR A 276 -9.48 -32.55 -8.64
N ASN A 277 -9.95 -32.12 -7.47
CA ASN A 277 -11.33 -32.37 -7.06
C ASN A 277 -11.90 -31.07 -6.50
N ARG A 278 -12.44 -30.29 -7.43
CA ARG A 278 -13.38 -29.21 -7.14
C ARG A 278 -14.59 -29.82 -6.45
N LYS A 279 -14.72 -29.60 -5.15
CA LYS A 279 -16.03 -29.71 -4.49
C LYS A 279 -16.67 -28.34 -4.56
N GLU A 280 -17.58 -28.18 -5.52
CA GLU A 280 -18.60 -27.14 -5.46
C GLU A 280 -19.46 -27.42 -4.22
N THR A 281 -19.19 -26.71 -3.13
CA THR A 281 -20.16 -26.59 -2.05
C THR A 281 -21.25 -25.66 -2.51
N ALA A 282 -22.43 -26.21 -2.78
CA ALA A 282 -23.63 -25.45 -3.05
C ALA A 282 -23.91 -24.48 -1.89
N ALA A 283 -23.63 -23.20 -2.12
CA ALA A 283 -23.97 -22.15 -1.17
C ALA A 283 -25.49 -21.92 -1.22
N LYS A 284 -26.11 -21.97 -0.04
CA LYS A 284 -27.47 -21.49 0.18
C LYS A 284 -27.53 -20.02 -0.23
N LYS A 285 -28.56 -19.62 -0.99
CA LYS A 285 -28.88 -18.20 -1.28
C LYS A 285 -28.92 -17.38 0.02
N PRO A 286 -28.04 -16.40 0.21
CA PRO A 286 -28.23 -15.33 1.17
C PRO A 286 -28.84 -14.11 0.47
N ALA A 287 -29.52 -13.27 1.25
CA ALA A 287 -30.04 -11.99 0.79
C ALA A 287 -28.87 -11.02 0.58
N GLY A 288 -28.38 -10.91 -0.65
CA GLY A 288 -27.39 -9.88 -0.99
C GLY A 288 -28.00 -8.50 -0.75
N MET A 289 -27.28 -7.63 -0.03
CA MET A 289 -27.60 -6.21 0.07
C MET A 289 -27.45 -5.59 -1.32
N GLY A 290 -28.54 -5.56 -2.09
CA GLY A 290 -28.64 -4.72 -3.26
C GLY A 290 -28.73 -3.27 -2.76
N TYR A 291 -27.67 -2.49 -2.98
CA TYR A 291 -27.76 -1.05 -2.75
C TYR A 291 -28.39 -0.41 -3.98
N GLU A 292 -29.52 0.27 -3.79
CA GLU A 292 -30.01 1.17 -4.82
C GLU A 292 -29.03 2.35 -4.95
N PRO A 293 -28.57 2.67 -6.17
CA PRO A 293 -27.73 3.82 -6.39
C PRO A 293 -28.52 5.07 -6.03
N TRP A 294 -27.95 5.90 -5.18
CA TRP A 294 -28.56 7.18 -4.84
C TRP A 294 -28.63 8.04 -6.10
N GLN A 295 -29.82 8.60 -6.37
CA GLN A 295 -29.97 9.66 -7.36
C GLN A 295 -29.49 10.97 -6.74
N ALA A 296 -28.22 11.29 -6.96
CA ALA A 296 -27.65 12.57 -6.55
C ALA A 296 -28.00 13.63 -7.61
N ASP A 297 -28.76 14.64 -7.22
CA ASP A 297 -28.98 15.84 -8.02
C ASP A 297 -27.86 16.88 -7.79
N GLU A 298 -27.97 18.03 -8.47
CA GLU A 298 -26.99 19.11 -8.33
C GLU A 298 -26.92 19.67 -6.90
N ASP A 299 -27.98 19.54 -6.10
CA ASP A 299 -28.07 20.08 -4.74
C ASP A 299 -27.65 19.08 -3.65
N THR A 300 -27.47 17.81 -4.02
CA THR A 300 -27.14 16.71 -3.11
C THR A 300 -25.71 16.83 -2.58
N VAL A 301 -25.55 16.84 -1.26
CA VAL A 301 -24.24 16.83 -0.59
C VAL A 301 -23.79 15.38 -0.37
N ARG A 302 -22.63 15.03 -0.93
CA ARG A 302 -22.01 13.71 -0.81
C ARG A 302 -20.95 13.75 0.28
N ILE A 303 -21.13 12.95 1.32
CA ILE A 303 -20.23 12.89 2.47
C ILE A 303 -19.55 11.53 2.52
N ALA A 304 -18.22 11.52 2.59
CA ALA A 304 -17.46 10.32 2.94
C ALA A 304 -17.24 10.22 4.46
N LEU A 305 -17.62 9.09 5.04
CA LEU A 305 -17.35 8.75 6.45
C LEU A 305 -16.29 7.64 6.56
N PRO A 306 -15.48 7.63 7.63
CA PRO A 306 -14.34 6.72 7.73
C PRO A 306 -14.77 5.30 8.08
N ASP A 307 -14.09 4.30 7.54
CA ASP A 307 -14.21 2.93 8.01
C ASP A 307 -13.23 2.58 9.14
N GLY A 308 -13.33 1.35 9.66
CA GLY A 308 -12.41 0.84 10.67
C GLY A 308 -12.50 1.55 12.03
N HIS A 309 -11.35 1.74 12.68
CA HIS A 309 -11.29 2.22 14.07
C HIS A 309 -11.84 3.64 14.27
N GLN A 310 -11.94 4.44 13.21
CA GLN A 310 -12.49 5.81 13.28
C GLN A 310 -14.02 5.85 13.25
N GLN A 311 -14.70 4.73 12.95
CA GLN A 311 -16.16 4.69 12.86
C GLN A 311 -16.84 5.11 14.16
N ALA A 312 -16.50 4.47 15.28
CA ALA A 312 -17.16 4.73 16.55
C ALA A 312 -16.94 6.18 17.06
N PRO A 313 -15.71 6.74 17.05
CA PRO A 313 -15.50 8.15 17.34
C PRO A 313 -16.30 9.09 16.44
N THR A 314 -16.34 8.83 15.13
CA THR A 314 -17.09 9.67 14.18
C THR A 314 -18.60 9.58 14.41
N ALA A 315 -19.13 8.39 14.67
CA ALA A 315 -20.55 8.20 14.98
C ALA A 315 -20.97 8.99 16.24
N LYS A 316 -20.13 8.96 17.29
CA LYS A 316 -20.35 9.75 18.50
C LYS A 316 -20.36 11.25 18.20
N LEU A 317 -19.42 11.75 17.41
CA LEU A 317 -19.36 13.15 17.00
C LEU A 317 -20.62 13.57 16.22
N LEU A 318 -21.05 12.77 15.26
CA LEU A 318 -22.26 13.02 14.48
C LEU A 318 -23.51 13.06 15.38
N GLY A 319 -23.62 12.11 16.32
CA GLY A 319 -24.69 12.11 17.33
C GLY A 319 -24.69 13.38 18.19
N ASN A 320 -23.52 13.83 18.65
CA ASN A 320 -23.38 15.08 19.40
C ASN A 320 -23.75 16.33 18.56
N ALA A 321 -23.55 16.27 17.25
CA ALA A 321 -23.96 17.29 16.28
C ALA A 321 -25.45 17.24 15.91
N GLY A 322 -26.20 16.26 16.46
CA GLY A 322 -27.61 16.04 16.10
C GLY A 322 -27.78 15.57 14.66
N ILE A 323 -26.82 14.79 14.15
CA ILE A 323 -26.85 14.12 12.85
C ILE A 323 -26.94 12.62 13.12
N ARG A 324 -28.09 12.02 12.83
CA ARG A 324 -28.27 10.57 12.98
C ARG A 324 -27.89 9.89 11.68
N VAL A 325 -26.98 8.94 11.78
CA VAL A 325 -26.57 8.07 10.69
C VAL A 325 -26.93 6.65 11.06
N GLU A 326 -27.79 6.03 10.25
CA GLU A 326 -28.30 4.68 10.49
C GLU A 326 -27.22 3.64 10.17
N ASP A 327 -27.06 2.62 11.02
CA ASP A 327 -26.14 1.50 10.76
C ASP A 327 -24.68 1.97 10.53
N TYR A 328 -24.21 2.91 11.36
CA TYR A 328 -22.83 3.40 11.38
C TYR A 328 -22.35 3.64 12.83
N PRO A 329 -21.41 2.83 13.37
CA PRO A 329 -20.72 1.71 12.74
C PRO A 329 -21.67 0.56 12.36
N SER A 330 -21.38 -0.14 11.27
CA SER A 330 -22.21 -1.27 10.82
C SER A 330 -21.64 -2.61 11.25
N GLU A 331 -22.48 -3.47 11.83
CA GLU A 331 -22.12 -4.87 12.12
C GLU A 331 -21.93 -5.71 10.84
N ASN A 332 -22.68 -5.38 9.78
CA ASN A 332 -22.67 -6.10 8.50
C ASN A 332 -21.84 -5.39 7.43
N GLY A 333 -21.08 -4.36 7.80
CA GLY A 333 -20.21 -3.62 6.88
C GLY A 333 -20.95 -2.73 5.88
N ASN A 334 -22.11 -2.19 6.26
CA ASN A 334 -22.85 -1.23 5.44
C ASN A 334 -21.97 -0.05 5.00
N ARG A 335 -21.83 0.09 3.68
CA ARG A 335 -21.01 1.12 3.03
C ARG A 335 -21.81 2.37 2.65
N ARG A 336 -23.12 2.35 2.84
CA ARG A 336 -24.10 3.32 2.37
C ARG A 336 -25.18 3.60 3.44
N PRO A 337 -24.78 4.06 4.64
CA PRO A 337 -25.73 4.35 5.69
C PRO A 337 -26.60 5.56 5.32
N ALA A 338 -27.86 5.56 5.75
CA ALA A 338 -28.77 6.69 5.59
C ALA A 338 -28.50 7.76 6.66
N ALA A 339 -28.79 9.02 6.34
CA ALA A 339 -28.70 10.13 7.28
C ALA A 339 -30.06 10.82 7.45
N ASP A 340 -30.34 11.36 8.63
CA ASP A 340 -31.57 12.13 8.90
C ASP A 340 -31.52 13.58 8.36
N ILE A 341 -30.70 13.84 7.33
CA ILE A 341 -30.57 15.13 6.66
C ILE A 341 -31.01 15.01 5.20
N GLU A 342 -32.00 15.81 4.82
CA GLU A 342 -32.49 15.88 3.45
C GLU A 342 -31.40 16.35 2.48
N GLY A 343 -31.27 15.67 1.33
CA GLY A 343 -30.29 15.99 0.30
C GLY A 343 -28.85 15.71 0.71
N VAL A 344 -28.64 14.81 1.68
CA VAL A 344 -27.32 14.29 2.06
C VAL A 344 -27.26 12.80 1.76
N VAL A 345 -26.19 12.37 1.10
CA VAL A 345 -25.87 10.95 0.89
C VAL A 345 -24.52 10.64 1.49
N ILE A 346 -24.41 9.45 2.11
CA ILE A 346 -23.21 9.03 2.82
C ILE A 346 -22.63 7.78 2.16
N LYS A 347 -21.30 7.76 2.03
CA LYS A 347 -20.54 6.55 1.72
C LYS A 347 -19.42 6.34 2.73
N VAL A 348 -19.24 5.11 3.19
CA VAL A 348 -18.20 4.73 4.15
C VAL A 348 -17.00 4.17 3.41
N ILE A 349 -15.87 4.88 3.42
CA ILE A 349 -14.63 4.48 2.73
C ILE A 349 -13.41 4.59 3.64
N ARG A 350 -12.28 4.06 3.18
CA ARG A 350 -10.99 4.15 3.88
C ARG A 350 -10.56 5.62 4.03
N PRO A 351 -10.16 6.08 5.24
CA PRO A 351 -9.69 7.46 5.45
C PRO A 351 -8.57 7.90 4.49
N GLN A 352 -7.68 6.97 4.14
CA GLN A 352 -6.55 7.17 3.23
C GLN A 352 -6.98 7.61 1.83
N ASP A 353 -8.12 7.13 1.35
CA ASP A 353 -8.59 7.38 -0.01
C ASP A 353 -9.40 8.69 -0.11
N MET A 354 -9.84 9.26 1.03
CA MET A 354 -10.75 10.40 1.07
C MET A 354 -10.20 11.71 0.50
N PRO A 355 -8.96 12.15 0.81
CA PRO A 355 -8.44 13.41 0.26
C PRO A 355 -8.47 13.44 -1.26
N LEU A 356 -8.08 12.34 -1.90
CA LEU A 356 -8.11 12.21 -3.35
C LEU A 356 -9.54 12.17 -3.90
N GLN A 357 -10.47 11.51 -3.19
CA GLN A 357 -11.87 11.46 -3.61
C GLN A 357 -12.57 12.82 -3.51
N VAL A 358 -12.30 13.58 -2.45
CA VAL A 358 -12.75 14.96 -2.31
C VAL A 358 -12.12 15.81 -3.40
N ALA A 359 -10.81 15.68 -3.65
CA ALA A 359 -10.11 16.44 -4.68
C ALA A 359 -10.68 16.21 -6.09
N ASN A 360 -11.10 14.97 -6.38
CA ASN A 360 -11.71 14.59 -7.67
C ASN A 360 -13.19 14.98 -7.80
N GLY A 361 -13.79 15.55 -6.75
CA GLY A 361 -15.21 15.94 -6.75
C GLY A 361 -16.18 14.76 -6.65
N ASN A 362 -15.70 13.59 -6.21
CA ASN A 362 -16.54 12.41 -5.94
C ASN A 362 -17.32 12.56 -4.62
N PHE A 363 -16.74 13.28 -3.65
CA PHE A 363 -17.41 13.74 -2.44
C PHE A 363 -17.24 15.24 -2.28
N ASP A 364 -18.24 15.87 -1.68
CA ASP A 364 -18.22 17.30 -1.35
C ASP A 364 -17.55 17.51 0.01
N LEU A 365 -17.77 16.59 0.94
CA LEU A 365 -17.22 16.57 2.29
C LEU A 365 -16.66 15.18 2.65
N ALA A 366 -15.66 15.14 3.54
CA ALA A 366 -15.21 13.90 4.15
C ALA A 366 -14.68 14.10 5.58
N ILE A 367 -14.88 13.11 6.45
CA ILE A 367 -14.26 13.07 7.79
C ILE A 367 -13.06 12.11 7.73
N THR A 368 -11.84 12.65 7.82
CA THR A 368 -10.57 11.89 7.75
C THR A 368 -9.57 12.41 8.79
N GLY A 369 -8.33 11.92 8.77
CA GLY A 369 -7.23 12.45 9.55
C GLY A 369 -6.49 13.58 8.82
N ARG A 370 -6.06 14.62 9.54
CA ARG A 370 -5.23 15.72 9.00
C ARG A 370 -3.92 15.21 8.40
N ASP A 371 -3.39 14.12 8.93
CA ASP A 371 -2.25 13.36 8.42
C ASP A 371 -2.48 12.86 6.99
N TRP A 372 -3.64 12.28 6.68
CA TRP A 372 -3.97 11.84 5.32
C TRP A 372 -4.17 13.02 4.36
N LEU A 373 -4.79 14.11 4.82
CA LEU A 373 -4.86 15.34 4.02
C LEU A 373 -3.45 15.90 3.74
N THR A 374 -2.58 15.91 4.75
CA THR A 374 -1.20 16.41 4.63
C THR A 374 -0.38 15.55 3.68
N ASP A 375 -0.52 14.23 3.72
CA ASP A 375 0.14 13.31 2.80
C ASP A 375 -0.28 13.54 1.35
N HIS A 376 -1.59 13.72 1.11
CA HIS A 376 -2.10 14.09 -0.20
C HIS A 376 -1.57 15.44 -0.70
N LEU A 377 -1.57 16.48 0.16
CA LEU A 377 -1.08 17.82 -0.18
C LEU A 377 0.44 17.87 -0.39
N ALA A 378 1.21 16.93 0.17
CA ALA A 378 2.64 16.83 -0.08
C ALA A 378 2.98 16.54 -1.55
N VAL A 379 2.08 15.88 -2.30
CA VAL A 379 2.20 15.66 -3.75
C VAL A 379 1.38 16.65 -4.55
N PHE A 380 0.20 17.05 -4.05
CA PHE A 380 -0.72 17.94 -4.74
C PHE A 380 -0.96 19.26 -3.97
N PRO A 381 0.05 20.17 -3.87
CA PRO A 381 -0.10 21.42 -3.11
C PRO A 381 -1.26 22.31 -3.59
N SER A 382 -1.61 22.21 -4.88
CA SER A 382 -2.71 22.98 -5.49
C SER A 382 -4.05 22.26 -5.44
N SER A 383 -4.16 21.13 -4.74
CA SER A 383 -5.39 20.35 -4.67
C SER A 383 -6.59 21.21 -4.21
N PRO A 384 -7.81 20.90 -4.68
CA PRO A 384 -9.00 21.56 -4.18
C PRO A 384 -9.50 21.00 -2.85
N ALA A 385 -8.99 19.85 -2.40
CA ALA A 385 -9.27 19.32 -1.06
C ALA A 385 -8.59 20.20 0.00
N THR A 386 -9.38 20.75 0.91
CA THR A 386 -8.91 21.60 2.02
C THR A 386 -9.55 21.16 3.32
N GLU A 387 -8.87 21.43 4.43
CA GLU A 387 -9.48 21.35 5.75
C GLU A 387 -10.53 22.47 5.91
N LEU A 388 -11.71 22.10 6.43
CA LEU A 388 -12.79 23.02 6.76
C LEU A 388 -12.94 23.18 8.27
N LEU A 389 -12.71 22.11 9.03
CA LEU A 389 -12.86 22.11 10.49
C LEU A 389 -11.93 21.07 11.14
N ASP A 390 -11.21 21.48 12.18
CA ASP A 390 -10.52 20.57 13.10
C ASP A 390 -11.53 19.94 14.07
N LEU A 391 -11.68 18.62 14.02
CA LEU A 391 -12.63 17.90 14.87
C LEU A 391 -12.06 17.59 16.26
N LYS A 392 -10.78 17.90 16.51
CA LYS A 392 -10.06 17.74 17.79
C LYS A 392 -10.08 16.32 18.38
N SER A 393 -10.52 15.33 17.62
CA SER A 393 -10.56 13.91 17.97
C SER A 393 -9.32 13.18 17.43
N SER A 394 -9.11 11.94 17.87
CA SER A 394 -8.05 11.05 17.36
C SER A 394 -6.66 11.70 17.32
N LYS A 395 -6.25 12.30 18.45
CA LYS A 395 -5.01 13.09 18.55
C LYS A 395 -3.78 12.20 18.43
N VAL A 396 -3.02 12.37 17.36
CA VAL A 396 -1.75 11.66 17.12
C VAL A 396 -0.62 12.64 16.78
N LYS A 397 0.61 12.15 16.79
CA LYS A 397 1.78 12.85 16.27
C LYS A 397 2.33 12.05 15.10
N ILE A 398 2.71 12.72 14.01
CA ILE A 398 3.54 12.10 12.98
C ILE A 398 4.99 12.33 13.37
N VAL A 399 5.77 11.25 13.48
CA VAL A 399 7.09 11.24 14.08
C VAL A 399 8.12 10.55 13.19
N ALA A 400 9.38 10.96 13.32
CA ALA A 400 10.51 10.26 12.74
C ALA A 400 11.14 9.34 13.79
N VAL A 401 11.30 8.07 13.44
CA VAL A 401 11.66 6.99 14.37
C VAL A 401 12.87 6.23 13.82
N VAL A 402 13.84 5.94 14.68
CA VAL A 402 15.01 5.10 14.38
C VAL A 402 15.18 4.01 15.44
N SER A 403 16.00 2.99 15.16
CA SER A 403 16.41 2.03 16.19
C SER A 403 17.20 2.74 17.32
N ASN A 404 17.04 2.30 18.56
CA ASN A 404 17.84 2.78 19.69
C ASN A 404 19.36 2.57 19.48
N GLU A 405 19.73 1.63 18.62
CA GLU A 405 21.12 1.34 18.26
C GLU A 405 21.73 2.41 17.35
N VAL A 406 20.92 3.25 16.70
CA VAL A 406 21.40 4.35 15.87
C VAL A 406 21.89 5.49 16.77
N PRO A 407 23.16 5.94 16.63
CA PRO A 407 23.73 7.00 17.47
C PRO A 407 23.30 8.39 17.01
N ALA A 408 21.99 8.60 16.87
CA ALA A 408 21.37 9.88 16.56
C ALA A 408 20.15 10.08 17.47
N ASP A 409 20.07 11.23 18.13
CA ASP A 409 18.95 11.58 19.02
C ASP A 409 18.04 12.65 18.41
N ASP A 410 18.46 13.23 17.28
CA ASP A 410 17.72 14.23 16.53
C ASP A 410 18.00 14.12 15.02
N ILE A 411 17.26 14.87 14.22
CA ILE A 411 17.43 14.89 12.76
C ILE A 411 18.78 15.45 12.32
N PHE A 412 19.40 16.34 13.12
CA PHE A 412 20.69 16.93 12.79
C PHE A 412 21.83 15.90 12.88
N SER A 413 21.89 15.17 13.99
CA SER A 413 22.82 14.07 14.22
C SER A 413 22.58 12.93 13.22
N LEU A 414 21.33 12.60 12.91
CA LEU A 414 21.01 11.60 11.88
C LEU A 414 21.59 12.02 10.51
N ARG A 415 21.36 13.27 10.08
CA ARG A 415 21.89 13.79 8.81
C ARG A 415 23.42 13.69 8.73
N GLN A 416 24.12 13.96 9.83
CA GLN A 416 25.58 13.82 9.89
C GLN A 416 26.06 12.36 9.76
N LEU A 417 25.26 11.38 10.19
CA LEU A 417 25.56 9.96 9.99
C LEU A 417 25.33 9.54 8.54
N VAL A 418 24.18 9.91 7.97
CA VAL A 418 23.73 9.41 6.66
C VAL A 418 24.55 9.99 5.50
N THR A 419 24.98 11.25 5.60
CA THR A 419 25.82 11.89 4.56
C THR A 419 27.16 11.20 4.30
N ARG A 420 27.58 10.28 5.16
CA ARG A 420 28.81 9.48 5.01
C ARG A 420 28.58 8.13 4.34
N GLN A 421 27.35 7.76 4.02
CA GLN A 421 27.00 6.45 3.46
C GLN A 421 26.93 6.49 1.92
N ASN A 422 27.39 5.41 1.29
CA ASN A 422 27.29 5.20 -0.16
C ASN A 422 26.08 4.34 -0.57
N THR A 423 25.29 3.90 0.41
CA THR A 423 24.05 3.15 0.21
C THR A 423 22.84 4.06 0.36
N PRO A 424 21.78 3.88 -0.44
CA PRO A 424 20.56 4.64 -0.25
C PRO A 424 19.95 4.39 1.14
N PHE A 425 19.67 5.46 1.87
CA PHE A 425 18.98 5.45 3.15
C PHE A 425 17.50 5.08 2.94
N ARG A 426 16.99 4.10 3.69
CA ARG A 426 15.65 3.53 3.49
C ARG A 426 14.68 4.15 4.49
N VAL A 427 13.64 4.81 3.97
CA VAL A 427 12.62 5.47 4.78
C VAL A 427 11.30 4.72 4.62
N ALA A 428 10.88 3.96 5.63
CA ALA A 428 9.61 3.25 5.64
C ALA A 428 8.46 4.16 6.10
N SER A 429 7.29 4.05 5.49
CA SER A 429 6.07 4.73 5.94
C SER A 429 4.81 4.27 5.22
N GLU A 430 3.65 4.33 5.89
CA GLU A 430 2.35 4.37 5.22
C GLU A 430 2.09 5.74 4.58
N TYR A 431 2.66 6.81 5.15
CA TYR A 431 2.62 8.19 4.68
C TYR A 431 3.77 8.48 3.72
N VAL A 432 3.76 7.78 2.59
CA VAL A 432 4.86 7.78 1.62
C VAL A 432 5.25 9.17 1.11
N ASN A 433 4.29 10.10 1.02
CA ASN A 433 4.52 11.43 0.49
C ASN A 433 5.07 12.36 1.57
N ILE A 434 4.60 12.21 2.81
CA ILE A 434 5.21 12.87 3.97
C ILE A 434 6.64 12.38 4.14
N ALA A 435 6.88 11.07 4.03
CA ALA A 435 8.21 10.48 4.16
C ALA A 435 9.19 10.98 3.09
N ASP A 436 8.76 11.02 1.84
CA ASP A 436 9.54 11.61 0.74
C ASP A 436 9.88 13.08 1.01
N LYS A 437 8.87 13.88 1.38
CA LYS A 437 9.05 15.30 1.70
C LYS A 437 10.01 15.48 2.88
N TYR A 438 9.86 14.72 3.94
CA TYR A 438 10.72 14.77 5.13
C TYR A 438 12.18 14.46 4.79
N ALA A 439 12.44 13.43 3.99
CA ALA A 439 13.78 13.06 3.58
C ALA A 439 14.46 14.14 2.71
N ARG A 440 13.69 14.79 1.81
CA ARG A 440 14.18 15.91 0.98
C ARG A 440 14.49 17.15 1.81
N ASP A 441 13.56 17.57 2.64
CA ASP A 441 13.68 18.79 3.44
C ASP A 441 14.82 18.70 4.46
N ASN A 442 15.10 17.48 4.95
CA ASN A 442 16.21 17.22 5.88
C ASN A 442 17.52 16.78 5.20
N HIS A 443 17.57 16.75 3.87
CA HIS A 443 18.78 16.42 3.10
C HIS A 443 19.43 15.09 3.52
N LEU A 444 18.65 14.00 3.61
CA LEU A 444 19.14 12.66 4.00
C LEU A 444 19.99 11.96 2.91
N GLY A 445 20.64 12.72 2.02
CA GLY A 445 21.49 12.19 0.95
C GLY A 445 20.71 11.35 -0.06
N MET A 446 21.31 10.24 -0.51
CA MET A 446 20.62 9.26 -1.34
C MET A 446 19.64 8.49 -0.46
N TYR A 447 18.35 8.52 -0.78
CA TYR A 447 17.34 7.76 -0.04
C TYR A 447 16.37 7.01 -0.97
N LYS A 448 15.62 6.07 -0.40
CA LYS A 448 14.49 5.38 -1.01
C LYS A 448 13.33 5.32 -0.01
N VAL A 449 12.13 5.65 -0.45
CA VAL A 449 10.91 5.44 0.33
C VAL A 449 10.44 4.00 0.15
N VAL A 450 10.17 3.32 1.26
CA VAL A 450 9.63 1.96 1.33
C VAL A 450 8.18 2.07 1.79
N PRO A 451 7.18 1.92 0.89
CA PRO A 451 5.79 1.90 1.31
C PRO A 451 5.55 0.69 2.23
N THR A 452 4.67 0.86 3.20
CA THR A 452 4.28 -0.20 4.14
C THR A 452 2.76 -0.27 4.26
N TRP A 453 2.21 -1.46 4.54
CA TRP A 453 0.76 -1.68 4.75
C TRP A 453 0.48 -2.30 6.13
N GLY A 454 0.81 -1.52 7.17
CA GLY A 454 0.72 -1.84 8.60
C GLY A 454 1.90 -2.63 9.18
N ALA A 455 1.97 -2.68 10.52
CA ALA A 455 3.06 -3.29 11.30
C ALA A 455 4.45 -2.68 10.97
N THR A 456 4.47 -1.36 10.85
CA THR A 456 5.59 -0.60 10.30
C THR A 456 6.81 -0.58 11.22
N GLU A 457 6.62 -0.68 12.54
CA GLU A 457 7.69 -0.75 13.53
C GLU A 457 8.59 -1.98 13.31
N ALA A 458 8.04 -3.05 12.72
CA ALA A 458 8.80 -4.25 12.42
C ALA A 458 9.84 -4.04 11.32
N PHE A 459 9.77 -2.96 10.52
CA PHE A 459 10.75 -2.69 9.46
C PHE A 459 12.11 -2.25 9.98
N LEU A 460 12.18 -1.68 11.19
CA LEU A 460 13.45 -1.20 11.72
C LEU A 460 14.13 -2.25 12.60
N PRO A 461 15.48 -2.36 12.53
CA PRO A 461 16.40 -1.69 11.60
C PRO A 461 16.68 -2.45 10.28
N GLU A 462 16.20 -3.68 10.13
CA GLU A 462 16.68 -4.60 9.09
C GLU A 462 16.18 -4.24 7.70
N ASP A 463 14.93 -3.77 7.57
CA ASP A 463 14.27 -3.50 6.28
C ASP A 463 14.18 -2.00 5.96
N ALA A 464 14.32 -1.14 6.96
CA ALA A 464 14.45 0.31 6.79
C ALA A 464 15.32 0.95 7.88
N ASP A 465 15.86 2.13 7.58
CA ASP A 465 16.78 2.88 8.44
C ASP A 465 16.07 3.98 9.23
N LEU A 466 14.94 4.48 8.71
CA LEU A 466 14.07 5.47 9.31
C LEU A 466 12.61 5.06 9.07
N LEU A 467 11.76 5.29 10.07
CA LEU A 467 10.32 5.11 9.98
C LEU A 467 9.64 6.46 10.19
N ILE A 468 8.74 6.83 9.28
CA ILE A 468 7.77 7.91 9.49
C ILE A 468 6.43 7.27 9.84
N GLU A 469 5.94 7.51 11.06
CA GLU A 469 4.77 6.81 11.61
C GLU A 469 3.93 7.74 12.48
N ASN A 470 2.65 7.40 12.64
CA ASN A 470 1.80 8.04 13.62
C ASN A 470 1.97 7.43 15.02
N THR A 471 1.73 8.22 16.06
CA THR A 471 1.76 7.71 17.43
C THR A 471 0.89 8.55 18.35
N GLU A 472 0.13 7.89 19.22
CA GLU A 472 -0.59 8.54 20.32
C GLU A 472 0.36 8.80 21.50
N THR A 473 0.88 7.71 22.09
CA THR A 473 1.66 7.77 23.34
C THR A 473 3.14 7.40 23.18
N GLY A 474 3.55 6.84 22.04
CA GLY A 474 4.91 6.33 21.81
C GLY A 474 5.21 4.97 22.43
N ARG A 475 4.22 4.30 23.05
CA ARG A 475 4.42 3.02 23.75
C ARG A 475 4.79 1.89 22.81
N THR A 476 4.17 1.83 21.62
CA THR A 476 4.46 0.79 20.62
C THR A 476 5.89 0.93 20.11
N ILE A 477 6.29 2.15 19.72
CA ILE A 477 7.67 2.50 19.32
C ILE A 477 8.68 2.04 20.38
N ALA A 478 8.48 2.41 21.65
CA ALA A 478 9.40 2.03 22.72
C ALA A 478 9.48 0.51 22.96
N ARG A 479 8.36 -0.22 22.85
CA ARG A 479 8.33 -1.69 22.99
C ARG A 479 9.14 -2.40 21.93
N HIS A 480 9.31 -1.80 20.76
CA HIS A 480 10.11 -2.34 19.65
C HIS A 480 11.58 -1.89 19.68
N ASN A 481 12.08 -1.37 20.82
CA ASN A 481 13.44 -0.84 20.97
C ASN A 481 13.77 0.28 19.96
N LEU A 482 12.78 1.12 19.66
CA LEU A 482 12.92 2.27 18.78
C LEU A 482 12.82 3.58 19.59
N LYS A 483 13.35 4.66 19.02
CA LYS A 483 13.25 6.02 19.57
C LYS A 483 12.74 7.01 18.55
N ILE A 484 11.95 7.96 19.03
CA ILE A 484 11.51 9.14 18.28
C ILE A 484 12.65 10.15 18.31
N ILE A 485 13.09 10.60 17.13
CA ILE A 485 14.14 11.61 16.97
C ILE A 485 13.58 12.96 16.48
N ASP A 486 12.34 12.97 16.00
CA ASP A 486 11.68 14.18 15.53
C ASP A 486 10.15 14.04 15.58
N THR A 487 9.45 15.15 15.77
CA THR A 487 8.00 15.24 15.62
C THR A 487 7.69 16.18 14.48
N LEU A 488 7.21 15.63 13.36
CA LEU A 488 6.93 16.39 12.14
C LEU A 488 5.76 17.34 12.38
N PHE A 489 4.63 16.82 12.88
CA PHE A 489 3.45 17.61 13.22
C PHE A 489 2.46 16.81 14.09
N LYS A 490 1.46 17.49 14.64
CA LYS A 490 0.31 16.89 15.34
C LYS A 490 -0.86 16.72 14.37
N SER A 491 -1.52 15.57 14.39
CA SER A 491 -2.73 15.30 13.61
C SER A 491 -3.93 15.06 14.52
N THR A 492 -5.09 15.41 14.00
CA THR A 492 -6.42 15.17 14.59
C THR A 492 -7.36 14.73 13.46
N GLY A 493 -8.52 14.18 13.83
CA GLY A 493 -9.63 14.07 12.89
C GLY A 493 -10.02 15.47 12.38
N CYS A 494 -10.30 15.58 11.09
CA CYS A 494 -10.73 16.82 10.45
C CYS A 494 -11.88 16.56 9.46
N LEU A 495 -12.73 17.58 9.29
CA LEU A 495 -13.63 17.66 8.15
C LEU A 495 -12.89 18.34 7.01
N ILE A 496 -12.80 17.65 5.89
CA ILE A 496 -12.26 18.20 4.64
C ILE A 496 -13.38 18.43 3.64
N GLY A 497 -13.18 19.34 2.70
CA GLY A 497 -14.10 19.58 1.60
C GLY A 497 -13.39 20.06 0.35
N ASN A 498 -14.12 20.03 -0.76
CA ASN A 498 -13.60 20.50 -2.04
C ASN A 498 -14.00 21.97 -2.24
N LYS A 499 -12.99 22.85 -2.36
CA LYS A 499 -13.19 24.30 -2.51
C LYS A 499 -13.97 24.70 -3.78
N ASP A 500 -14.01 23.81 -4.78
CA ASP A 500 -14.64 24.00 -6.08
C ASP A 500 -15.98 23.25 -6.21
N ALA A 501 -16.40 22.44 -5.21
CA ALA A 501 -17.52 21.49 -5.37
C ALA A 501 -18.92 22.10 -5.28
N ALA A 502 -19.08 23.27 -4.65
CA ALA A 502 -20.40 23.83 -4.40
C ALA A 502 -20.87 24.67 -5.60
N THR A 503 -21.57 24.03 -6.53
CA THR A 503 -22.07 24.67 -7.76
C THR A 503 -23.35 25.45 -7.54
N SER A 504 -24.27 24.95 -6.70
CA SER A 504 -25.57 25.59 -6.43
C SER A 504 -25.64 26.32 -5.07
N PRO A 505 -26.50 27.35 -4.93
CA PRO A 505 -26.74 28.02 -3.64
C PRO A 505 -27.27 27.09 -2.55
N LEU A 506 -28.15 26.13 -2.90
CA LEU A 506 -28.74 25.20 -1.93
C LEU A 506 -27.70 24.21 -1.40
N LYS A 507 -26.83 23.67 -2.26
CA LYS A 507 -25.70 22.83 -1.84
C LYS A 507 -24.75 23.57 -0.89
N LYS A 508 -24.42 24.82 -1.20
CA LYS A 508 -23.58 25.68 -0.32
C LYS A 508 -24.20 25.82 1.06
N GLU A 509 -25.50 26.07 1.12
CA GLU A 509 -26.22 26.21 2.38
C GLU A 509 -26.25 24.90 3.18
N ARG A 510 -26.52 23.76 2.52
CA ARG A 510 -26.46 22.44 3.16
C ARG A 510 -25.08 22.15 3.76
N ILE A 511 -24.01 22.40 2.98
CA ILE A 511 -22.62 22.25 3.46
C ILE A 511 -22.36 23.15 4.67
N ARG A 512 -22.74 24.44 4.60
CA ARG A 512 -22.58 25.39 5.70
C ARG A 512 -23.24 24.88 6.99
N LEU A 513 -24.49 24.44 6.91
CA LEU A 513 -25.24 23.91 8.05
C LEU A 513 -24.60 22.66 8.66
N ILE A 514 -24.07 21.76 7.83
CA ILE A 514 -23.35 20.57 8.31
C ILE A 514 -22.07 20.99 9.07
N VAL A 515 -21.29 21.91 8.50
CA VAL A 515 -20.06 22.42 9.12
C VAL A 515 -20.37 23.08 10.47
N GLU A 516 -21.40 23.93 10.54
CA GLU A 516 -21.82 24.60 11.78
C GLU A 516 -22.29 23.63 12.87
N LYS A 517 -23.04 22.60 12.50
CA LYS A 517 -23.46 21.54 13.43
C LYS A 517 -22.25 20.80 14.01
N LEU A 518 -21.28 20.44 13.17
CA LEU A 518 -20.06 19.76 13.60
C LEU A 518 -19.19 20.67 14.47
N GLU A 519 -19.03 21.94 14.10
CA GLU A 519 -18.27 22.93 14.87
C GLU A 519 -18.87 23.13 16.27
N ALA A 520 -20.20 23.25 16.36
CA ALA A 520 -20.91 23.35 17.63
C ALA A 520 -20.75 22.09 18.49
N ALA A 521 -20.66 20.89 17.89
CA ALA A 521 -20.40 19.65 18.62
C ALA A 521 -18.97 19.57 19.16
N VAL A 522 -17.99 20.02 18.37
CA VAL A 522 -16.57 20.06 18.78
C VAL A 522 -16.35 21.07 19.91
N GLY A 523 -17.07 22.20 19.92
CA GLY A 523 -16.96 23.21 20.97
C GLY A 523 -17.54 22.80 22.34
N ARG A 524 -18.25 21.67 22.42
CA ARG A 524 -18.85 21.15 23.66
C ARG A 524 -18.00 20.08 24.36
N GLU A 525 -16.98 19.54 23.70
CA GLU A 525 -15.93 18.67 24.29
C GLU A 525 -14.74 19.51 24.77
#